data_AF-A0A562II77-F1
#
_entry.id   AF-A0A562II77-F1
#
_cell.length_a   1.000
_cell.length_b   1.000
_cell.length_c   1.000
_cell.angle_alpha   90.00
_cell.angle_beta   90.00
_cell.angle_gamma   90.00
#
_symmetry.space_group_name_H-M   'P 1'
#
loop_
_entity.id
_entity.type
_entity.pdbx_description
1 polymer ?
#
loop_
_entity_poly.entity_id
_entity_poly.type
_entity_poly.pdbx_seq_one_letter_code
_entity_poly.pdbx_strand_id
1 'polypeptide(L)'
;MMPTGWCPGDRSVTGMLAAYPETSCVRIFFGPGDGLPASAWTDTRLRLAQVPAHADVIVSHKDPDVDAAAFVAAWQATGRTGRLILVPHHEPEQQSGGDPPPATFRRSWTRTREQVGDHPARHDGRLLLAVCWTLQWVRRVDAAGRRVNDWRTWWPTHEADAVDLVLGDWYPYDPTARNPFRPAAYEDPAAALTVMTELSAETGSPWGIAEINHSRITKAGGFGVDLDPDGSRCADWYRRMHAWARDNGCQVWAHFHRGGGDLTERPAEARVLRELIAQEAAAPRRLAPALETLRGEIERRWPGPGRVLTDSGHHADHRPNVRGAVDAIDVDVAGLDVEALLAAFTRHPAAGAWVHAGRGARADDGWTIRPYAGTNPGERRLHLALRPTAEAEQDRGPWLLAGDDGTDAGRLLSLLRDPAVAAQLRALPWQYTGAGLPRGMSALDVLHELLLTVRALGEIVAEQSPDPARVRAALAPPRGTPTRSPPRRPPRTPDRPLPSGAEETRRPSRTPTSTTR
;
A
#
# COMPACT_ATOMS: atom_id res chain seq x y z
N MET A 1 -0.44 9.52 4.09
CA MET A 1 -0.12 10.98 4.04
C MET A 1 -0.65 11.46 2.72
N MET A 2 -1.32 12.61 2.68
CA MET A 2 -1.83 13.19 1.44
C MET A 2 -0.93 14.36 1.03
N PRO A 3 -0.02 14.20 0.05
CA PRO A 3 0.79 15.30 -0.45
C PRO A 3 -0.03 16.55 -0.71
N THR A 4 0.28 17.61 0.03
CA THR A 4 -0.49 18.84 0.06
C THR A 4 0.39 20.02 -0.34
N GLY A 5 -0.15 20.92 -1.16
CA GLY A 5 0.54 22.14 -1.54
C GLY A 5 -0.30 23.00 -2.47
N TRP A 6 0.30 23.45 -3.57
CA TRP A 6 -0.26 24.54 -4.36
C TRP A 6 0.08 24.48 -5.84
N CYS A 7 -0.72 25.17 -6.63
CA CYS A 7 -0.42 25.60 -7.98
C CYS A 7 -0.20 27.11 -7.99
N PRO A 8 0.92 27.63 -8.53
CA PRO A 8 1.32 29.02 -8.32
C PRO A 8 0.48 30.03 -9.10
N GLY A 9 -0.28 29.59 -10.12
CA GLY A 9 -0.91 30.49 -11.07
C GLY A 9 0.10 31.48 -11.67
N ASP A 10 -0.08 32.76 -11.37
CA ASP A 10 0.79 33.85 -11.85
C ASP A 10 1.97 34.14 -10.89
N ARG A 11 2.03 33.50 -9.71
CA ARG A 11 3.11 33.67 -8.72
C ARG A 11 4.39 32.93 -9.13
N SER A 12 5.51 33.33 -8.54
CA SER A 12 6.78 32.60 -8.68
C SER A 12 6.84 31.41 -7.73
N VAL A 13 7.50 30.32 -8.13
CA VAL A 13 7.68 29.13 -7.26
C VAL A 13 8.46 29.50 -6.01
N THR A 14 9.53 30.31 -6.12
CA THR A 14 10.29 30.79 -4.95
C THR A 14 9.42 31.58 -3.96
N GLY A 15 8.56 32.47 -4.44
CA GLY A 15 7.66 33.24 -3.56
C GLY A 15 6.64 32.34 -2.87
N MET A 16 6.13 31.35 -3.60
CA MET A 16 5.20 30.36 -3.06
C MET A 16 5.86 29.45 -2.01
N LEU A 17 7.11 29.02 -2.20
CA LEU A 17 7.85 28.25 -1.19
C LEU A 17 8.13 29.05 0.08
N ALA A 18 8.34 30.37 -0.04
CA ALA A 18 8.46 31.25 1.12
C ALA A 18 7.13 31.40 1.87
N ALA A 19 6.01 31.46 1.14
CA ALA A 19 4.68 31.55 1.73
C ALA A 19 4.19 30.23 2.35
N TYR A 20 4.54 29.09 1.75
CA TYR A 20 4.08 27.75 2.12
C TYR A 20 5.27 26.78 2.23
N PRO A 21 6.09 26.92 3.29
CA PRO A 21 7.20 26.00 3.54
C PRO A 21 6.68 24.57 3.72
N GLU A 22 7.55 23.58 3.54
CA GLU A 22 7.23 22.15 3.72
C GLU A 22 6.20 21.60 2.71
N THR A 23 5.88 22.37 1.67
CA THR A 23 5.07 21.92 0.53
C THR A 23 5.58 20.60 -0.02
N SER A 24 4.67 19.63 -0.13
CA SER A 24 4.98 18.30 -0.64
C SER A 24 4.28 17.99 -1.97
N CYS A 25 3.50 18.93 -2.53
CA CYS A 25 2.86 18.81 -3.83
C CYS A 25 2.85 20.16 -4.56
N VAL A 26 3.26 20.20 -5.83
CA VAL A 26 3.18 21.38 -6.70
C VAL A 26 2.58 21.01 -8.04
N ARG A 27 1.67 21.83 -8.57
CA ARG A 27 1.20 21.69 -9.97
C ARG A 27 1.77 22.80 -10.86
N ILE A 28 2.28 22.42 -12.03
CA ILE A 28 2.81 23.33 -13.06
C ILE A 28 2.12 23.06 -14.40
N PHE A 29 1.81 24.14 -15.12
CA PHE A 29 1.13 24.14 -16.40
C PHE A 29 2.07 24.48 -17.56
N PHE A 30 1.86 23.78 -18.67
CA PHE A 30 2.38 24.07 -20.00
C PHE A 30 1.18 24.31 -20.92
N GLY A 31 1.07 25.52 -21.43
CA GLY A 31 0.00 25.92 -22.34
C GLY A 31 0.20 25.35 -23.75
N PRO A 32 -0.73 25.66 -24.67
CA PRO A 32 -0.58 25.29 -26.07
C PRO A 32 0.68 25.91 -26.69
N GLY A 33 1.52 25.08 -27.29
CA GLY A 33 2.79 25.44 -27.93
C GLY A 33 4.01 25.48 -27.01
N ASP A 34 3.85 25.33 -25.69
CA ASP A 34 4.97 25.31 -24.75
C ASP A 34 5.76 23.98 -24.80
N GLY A 35 5.11 22.91 -25.26
CA GLY A 35 5.65 21.56 -25.26
C GLY A 35 5.96 21.02 -23.85
N LEU A 36 6.92 20.08 -23.79
CA LEU A 36 7.50 19.57 -22.55
C LEU A 36 9.03 19.52 -22.69
N PRO A 37 9.72 20.68 -22.69
CA PRO A 37 11.15 20.71 -22.92
C PRO A 37 11.90 20.08 -21.75
N ALA A 38 12.87 19.21 -22.05
CA ALA A 38 13.75 18.59 -21.05
C ALA A 38 14.45 19.61 -20.13
N SER A 39 14.77 20.81 -20.66
CA SER A 39 15.39 21.90 -19.92
C SER A 39 14.52 22.46 -18.79
N ALA A 40 13.20 22.20 -18.78
CA ALA A 40 12.32 22.64 -17.70
C ALA A 40 12.76 22.13 -16.32
N TRP A 41 13.42 20.97 -16.27
CA TRP A 41 13.92 20.37 -15.04
C TRP A 41 15.26 20.93 -14.56
N THR A 42 16.05 21.54 -15.44
CA THR A 42 17.45 21.90 -15.15
C THR A 42 17.73 23.40 -15.24
N ASP A 43 16.99 24.15 -16.06
CA ASP A 43 17.09 25.60 -16.13
C ASP A 43 16.43 26.23 -14.90
N THR A 44 17.24 26.75 -13.98
CA THR A 44 16.80 27.34 -12.70
C THR A 44 15.89 28.54 -12.85
N ARG A 45 15.77 29.11 -14.05
CA ARG A 45 14.81 30.18 -14.36
C ARG A 45 13.39 29.66 -14.56
N LEU A 46 13.25 28.38 -14.91
CA LEU A 46 11.97 27.72 -15.16
C LEU A 46 11.37 27.17 -13.86
N ARG A 47 10.03 27.15 -13.81
CA ARG A 47 9.28 26.83 -12.59
C ARG A 47 9.59 25.43 -12.05
N LEU A 48 9.70 24.42 -12.92
CA LEU A 48 9.94 23.04 -12.50
C LEU A 48 11.31 22.83 -11.81
N ALA A 49 12.36 23.47 -12.30
CA ALA A 49 13.69 23.41 -11.68
C ALA A 49 13.71 24.00 -10.25
N GLN A 50 12.77 24.90 -9.93
CA GLN A 50 12.68 25.56 -8.62
C GLN A 50 11.86 24.78 -7.58
N VAL A 51 11.05 23.80 -8.00
CA VAL A 51 10.24 22.98 -7.09
C VAL A 51 11.16 22.15 -6.18
N PRO A 52 10.81 21.86 -4.91
CA PRO A 52 11.62 20.99 -4.05
C PRO A 52 11.78 19.59 -4.66
N ALA A 53 12.94 18.97 -4.45
CA ALA A 53 13.23 17.65 -5.02
C ALA A 53 12.31 16.53 -4.51
N HIS A 54 11.80 16.67 -3.28
CA HIS A 54 10.94 15.69 -2.62
C HIS A 54 9.44 15.89 -2.89
N ALA A 55 9.03 17.07 -3.36
CA ALA A 55 7.63 17.36 -3.61
C ALA A 55 7.14 16.59 -4.85
N ASP A 56 5.93 16.06 -4.76
CA ASP A 56 5.22 15.55 -5.94
C ASP A 56 4.94 16.69 -6.90
N VAL A 57 5.07 16.40 -8.19
CA VAL A 57 4.89 17.39 -9.24
C VAL A 57 3.81 16.93 -10.20
N ILE A 58 2.68 17.63 -10.20
CA ILE A 58 1.65 17.49 -11.21
C ILE A 58 2.03 18.37 -12.41
N VAL A 59 2.32 17.76 -13.55
CA VAL A 59 2.66 18.47 -14.78
C VAL A 59 1.50 18.31 -15.75
N SER A 60 0.79 19.42 -15.99
CA SER A 60 -0.31 19.45 -16.96
C SER A 60 0.12 20.16 -18.23
N HIS A 61 -0.14 19.57 -19.38
CA HIS A 61 0.16 20.18 -20.68
C HIS A 61 -1.05 20.17 -21.62
N LYS A 62 -1.04 21.02 -22.65
CA LYS A 62 -2.09 21.09 -23.68
C LYS A 62 -1.66 20.63 -25.07
N ASP A 63 -0.40 20.22 -25.26
CA ASP A 63 0.11 19.82 -26.58
C ASP A 63 -0.01 18.31 -26.84
N PRO A 64 -0.51 17.88 -28.02
CA PRO A 64 -0.72 16.45 -28.33
C PRO A 64 0.55 15.73 -28.75
N ASP A 65 1.54 16.44 -29.28
CA ASP A 65 2.72 15.87 -29.94
C ASP A 65 4.01 16.00 -29.13
N VAL A 66 3.90 16.12 -27.81
CA VAL A 66 5.05 16.22 -26.90
C VAL A 66 5.94 14.97 -26.95
N ASP A 67 7.22 15.15 -26.61
CA ASP A 67 8.17 14.08 -26.35
C ASP A 67 8.19 13.79 -24.84
N ALA A 68 7.20 13.04 -24.37
CA ALA A 68 7.09 12.68 -22.95
C ALA A 68 8.25 11.78 -22.51
N ALA A 69 8.81 10.96 -23.40
CA ALA A 69 9.96 10.10 -23.10
C ALA A 69 11.19 10.95 -22.75
N ALA A 70 11.55 11.92 -23.58
CA ALA A 70 12.68 12.81 -23.29
C ALA A 70 12.45 13.65 -22.03
N PHE A 71 11.22 14.12 -21.81
CA PHE A 71 10.85 14.88 -20.62
C PHE A 71 10.97 14.06 -19.33
N VAL A 72 10.47 12.82 -19.33
CA VAL A 72 10.57 11.89 -18.19
C VAL A 72 12.02 11.47 -17.94
N ALA A 73 12.80 11.20 -19.00
CA ALA A 73 14.21 10.88 -18.85
C ALA A 73 15.00 12.04 -18.20
N ALA A 74 14.71 13.28 -18.61
CA ALA A 74 15.31 14.47 -18.02
C ALA A 74 14.91 14.66 -16.55
N TRP A 75 13.63 14.47 -16.21
CA TRP A 75 13.18 14.45 -14.82
C TRP A 75 13.94 13.39 -14.00
N GLN A 76 14.04 12.17 -14.51
CA GLN A 76 14.72 11.10 -13.81
C GLN A 76 16.21 11.41 -13.57
N ALA A 77 16.89 11.99 -14.56
CA ALA A 77 18.29 12.38 -14.47
C ALA A 77 18.58 13.41 -13.35
N THR A 78 17.58 14.16 -12.90
CA THR A 78 17.74 15.09 -11.77
C THR A 78 17.88 14.40 -10.41
N GLY A 79 17.59 13.10 -10.30
CA GLY A 79 17.65 12.37 -9.03
C GLY A 79 16.59 12.80 -8.00
N ARG A 80 15.58 13.56 -8.42
CA ARG A 80 14.46 13.99 -7.56
C ARG A 80 13.75 12.79 -6.96
N THR A 81 13.13 13.01 -5.82
CA THR A 81 12.51 11.96 -4.99
C THR A 81 10.98 12.06 -4.96
N GLY A 82 10.42 13.19 -5.39
CA GLY A 82 8.99 13.39 -5.69
C GLY A 82 8.48 12.47 -6.79
N ARG A 83 7.18 12.17 -6.78
CA ARG A 83 6.49 11.57 -7.92
C ARG A 83 6.33 12.62 -9.03
N LEU A 84 6.45 12.18 -10.27
CA LEU A 84 5.97 12.93 -11.43
C LEU A 84 4.57 12.42 -11.79
N ILE A 85 3.59 13.31 -11.79
CA ILE A 85 2.21 13.02 -12.20
C ILE A 85 1.97 13.77 -13.50
N LEU A 86 2.02 13.07 -14.63
CA LEU A 86 1.88 13.65 -15.95
C LEU A 86 0.41 13.64 -16.38
N VAL A 87 -0.10 14.80 -16.80
CA VAL A 87 -1.50 15.01 -17.18
C VAL A 87 -1.58 15.48 -18.63
N PRO A 88 -1.77 14.58 -19.60
CA PRO A 88 -2.02 14.94 -21.00
C PRO A 88 -3.36 15.63 -21.16
N HIS A 89 -3.35 16.84 -21.74
CA HIS A 89 -4.55 17.64 -22.01
C HIS A 89 -5.51 17.70 -20.82
N HIS A 90 -5.06 18.28 -19.69
CA HIS A 90 -5.93 18.52 -18.55
C HIS A 90 -7.23 19.25 -18.95
N GLU A 91 -8.34 18.92 -18.30
CA GLU A 91 -9.65 19.58 -18.44
C GLU A 91 -10.19 19.68 -19.88
N PRO A 92 -10.10 18.60 -20.71
CA PRO A 92 -10.46 18.70 -22.12
C PRO A 92 -11.96 18.94 -22.33
N GLU A 93 -12.80 18.64 -21.35
CA GLU A 93 -14.25 18.87 -21.39
C GLU A 93 -14.66 20.35 -21.38
N GLN A 94 -13.74 21.26 -21.04
CA GLN A 94 -14.01 22.69 -21.11
C GLN A 94 -14.18 23.17 -22.56
N GLN A 95 -13.53 22.49 -23.51
CA GLN A 95 -13.47 22.89 -24.92
C GLN A 95 -13.02 24.35 -25.08
N SER A 96 -12.04 24.76 -24.28
CA SER A 96 -11.50 26.12 -24.23
C SER A 96 -9.97 26.11 -24.21
N GLY A 97 -9.32 27.23 -24.52
CA GLY A 97 -7.86 27.36 -24.32
C GLY A 97 -6.98 26.33 -25.05
N GLY A 98 -7.40 25.88 -26.24
CA GLY A 98 -6.63 24.91 -27.04
C GLY A 98 -7.02 23.44 -26.82
N ASP A 99 -8.14 23.17 -26.15
CA ASP A 99 -8.61 21.80 -25.94
C ASP A 99 -8.83 21.03 -27.25
N PRO A 100 -8.32 19.79 -27.33
CA PRO A 100 -8.52 18.96 -28.51
C PRO A 100 -9.96 18.43 -28.59
N PRO A 101 -10.43 18.06 -29.80
CA PRO A 101 -11.61 17.20 -29.92
C PRO A 101 -11.30 15.80 -29.33
N PRO A 102 -12.33 15.01 -28.94
CA PRO A 102 -12.12 13.71 -28.27
C PRO A 102 -11.21 12.74 -29.03
N ALA A 103 -11.27 12.72 -30.35
CA ALA A 103 -10.40 11.86 -31.17
C ALA A 103 -8.91 12.26 -31.04
N THR A 104 -8.60 13.55 -30.96
CA THR A 104 -7.23 14.04 -30.78
C THR A 104 -6.74 13.78 -29.35
N PHE A 105 -7.59 13.98 -28.35
CA PHE A 105 -7.30 13.61 -26.95
C PHE A 105 -6.97 12.11 -26.81
N ARG A 106 -7.71 11.22 -27.48
CA ARG A 106 -7.42 9.79 -27.45
C ARG A 106 -6.09 9.43 -28.11
N ARG A 107 -5.75 10.09 -29.22
CA ARG A 107 -4.45 9.91 -29.89
C ARG A 107 -3.28 10.38 -29.02
N SER A 108 -3.41 11.51 -28.33
CA SER A 108 -2.36 11.97 -27.41
C SER A 108 -2.14 10.97 -26.28
N TRP A 109 -3.21 10.36 -25.74
CA TRP A 109 -3.09 9.31 -24.73
C TRP A 109 -2.37 8.06 -25.23
N THR A 110 -2.72 7.56 -26.43
CA THR A 110 -1.99 6.45 -27.06
C THR A 110 -0.51 6.79 -27.22
N ARG A 111 -0.19 7.99 -27.71
CA ARG A 111 1.21 8.43 -27.86
C ARG A 111 1.94 8.50 -26.52
N THR A 112 1.34 9.09 -25.48
CA THR A 112 1.94 9.14 -24.14
C THR A 112 2.19 7.74 -23.60
N ARG A 113 1.23 6.82 -23.77
CA ARG A 113 1.43 5.43 -23.39
C ARG A 113 2.56 4.77 -24.17
N GLU A 114 2.62 4.91 -25.49
CA GLU A 114 3.70 4.32 -26.30
C GLU A 114 5.09 4.81 -25.85
N GLN A 115 5.17 6.07 -25.40
CA GLN A 115 6.44 6.68 -24.97
C GLN A 115 6.86 6.30 -23.54
N VAL A 116 5.92 6.25 -22.59
CA VAL A 116 6.25 6.10 -21.16
C VAL A 116 5.40 5.06 -20.42
N GLY A 117 4.55 4.31 -21.12
CA GLY A 117 3.64 3.32 -20.55
C GLY A 117 4.38 2.18 -19.84
N ASP A 118 5.46 1.69 -20.45
CA ASP A 118 6.30 0.64 -19.84
C ASP A 118 7.53 1.23 -19.14
N HIS A 119 7.51 2.53 -18.84
CA HIS A 119 8.63 3.17 -18.19
C HIS A 119 8.82 2.61 -16.77
N PRO A 120 10.03 2.18 -16.38
CA PRO A 120 10.30 1.54 -15.08
C PRO A 120 9.80 2.35 -13.87
N ALA A 121 9.91 3.68 -13.93
CA ALA A 121 9.39 4.55 -12.87
C ALA A 121 7.87 4.46 -12.65
N ARG A 122 7.07 4.01 -13.63
CA ARG A 122 5.64 3.73 -13.44
C ARG A 122 5.44 2.52 -12.54
N HIS A 123 6.22 1.47 -12.77
CA HIS A 123 6.18 0.28 -11.93
C HIS A 123 6.56 0.61 -10.47
N ASP A 124 7.47 1.56 -10.25
CA ASP A 124 7.88 2.00 -8.90
C ASP A 124 6.95 3.07 -8.29
N GLY A 125 5.83 3.40 -8.96
CA GLY A 125 4.87 4.42 -8.51
C GLY A 125 5.43 5.85 -8.50
N ARG A 126 6.59 6.07 -9.12
CA ARG A 126 7.29 7.36 -9.19
C ARG A 126 6.85 8.20 -10.37
N LEU A 127 6.39 7.58 -11.46
CA LEU A 127 5.72 8.23 -12.57
C LEU A 127 4.27 7.74 -12.59
N LEU A 128 3.32 8.67 -12.60
CA LEU A 128 1.89 8.37 -12.75
C LEU A 128 1.35 9.12 -13.97
N LEU A 129 0.58 8.43 -14.81
CA LEU A 129 -0.23 9.06 -15.85
C LEU A 129 -1.63 9.30 -15.31
N ALA A 130 -2.10 10.55 -15.40
CA ALA A 130 -3.37 10.93 -14.83
C ALA A 130 -4.27 11.65 -15.83
N VAL A 131 -5.56 11.35 -15.78
CA VAL A 131 -6.59 12.22 -16.36
C VAL A 131 -6.94 13.31 -15.36
N CYS A 132 -7.33 14.49 -15.83
CA CYS A 132 -7.77 15.58 -14.96
C CYS A 132 -8.98 16.27 -15.58
N TRP A 133 -10.05 16.44 -14.80
CA TRP A 133 -11.28 17.11 -15.24
C TRP A 133 -11.65 18.22 -14.27
N THR A 134 -12.29 19.27 -14.79
CA THR A 134 -12.93 20.27 -13.95
C THR A 134 -14.28 19.79 -13.47
N LEU A 135 -14.43 19.70 -12.16
CA LEU A 135 -15.60 19.08 -11.55
C LEU A 135 -16.87 19.90 -11.77
N GLN A 136 -16.78 21.23 -11.87
CA GLN A 136 -17.95 22.06 -12.21
C GLN A 136 -18.56 21.70 -13.57
N TRP A 137 -17.72 21.30 -14.54
CA TRP A 137 -18.17 20.98 -15.89
C TRP A 137 -18.74 19.57 -15.95
N VAL A 138 -18.12 18.60 -15.28
CA VAL A 138 -18.62 17.21 -15.17
C VAL A 138 -19.93 17.14 -14.37
N ARG A 139 -20.09 17.99 -13.36
CA ARG A 139 -21.30 18.07 -12.51
C ARG A 139 -22.42 18.88 -13.15
N ARG A 140 -22.15 19.59 -14.25
CA ARG A 140 -23.12 20.50 -14.86
C ARG A 140 -24.36 19.74 -15.32
N VAL A 141 -25.54 20.23 -14.97
CA VAL A 141 -26.83 19.70 -15.43
C VAL A 141 -27.61 20.69 -16.29
N ASP A 142 -28.44 20.19 -17.20
CA ASP A 142 -29.38 20.98 -17.98
C ASP A 142 -30.67 21.27 -17.19
N ALA A 143 -31.62 21.99 -17.80
CA ALA A 143 -32.90 22.33 -17.15
C ALA A 143 -33.76 21.11 -16.78
N ALA A 144 -33.48 19.95 -17.36
CA ALA A 144 -34.14 18.68 -17.03
C ALA A 144 -33.34 17.85 -16.00
N GLY A 145 -32.26 18.41 -15.44
CA GLY A 145 -31.41 17.74 -14.46
C GLY A 145 -30.45 16.70 -15.06
N ARG A 146 -30.29 16.65 -16.39
CA ARG A 146 -29.39 15.69 -17.07
C ARG A 146 -27.98 16.25 -17.12
N ARG A 147 -26.95 15.41 -16.88
CA ARG A 147 -25.54 15.83 -17.00
C ARG A 147 -25.28 16.34 -18.43
N VAL A 148 -24.74 17.56 -18.53
CA VAL A 148 -24.40 18.22 -19.80
C VAL A 148 -23.11 17.66 -20.37
N ASN A 149 -22.15 17.34 -19.49
CA ASN A 149 -20.88 16.74 -19.87
C ASN A 149 -20.77 15.36 -19.24
N ASP A 150 -20.55 14.34 -20.07
CA ASP A 150 -20.18 13.01 -19.62
C ASP A 150 -18.66 12.88 -19.68
N TRP A 151 -18.03 12.72 -18.52
CA TRP A 151 -16.58 12.50 -18.40
C TRP A 151 -16.11 11.30 -19.22
N ARG A 152 -16.98 10.30 -19.46
CA ARG A 152 -16.66 9.12 -20.28
C ARG A 152 -16.32 9.48 -21.72
N THR A 153 -16.80 10.61 -22.22
CA THR A 153 -16.40 11.17 -23.52
C THR A 153 -14.88 11.35 -23.59
N TRP A 154 -14.30 11.75 -22.46
CA TRP A 154 -12.90 12.11 -22.24
C TRP A 154 -12.12 11.05 -21.45
N TRP A 155 -12.71 9.87 -21.23
CA TRP A 155 -11.99 8.73 -20.68
C TRP A 155 -11.24 8.00 -21.81
N PRO A 156 -9.93 7.76 -21.70
CA PRO A 156 -9.16 7.03 -22.71
C PRO A 156 -9.44 5.53 -22.59
N THR A 157 -10.65 5.10 -22.95
CA THR A 157 -11.13 3.72 -22.75
C THR A 157 -10.20 2.67 -23.37
N HIS A 158 -9.59 2.98 -24.51
CA HIS A 158 -8.65 2.10 -25.21
C HIS A 158 -7.27 2.01 -24.54
N GLU A 159 -6.97 2.88 -23.57
CA GLU A 159 -5.75 2.91 -22.76
C GLU A 159 -6.06 2.96 -21.26
N ALA A 160 -7.21 2.42 -20.83
CA ALA A 160 -7.68 2.58 -19.46
C ALA A 160 -6.69 1.99 -18.43
N ASP A 161 -5.97 0.93 -18.78
CA ASP A 161 -4.92 0.29 -17.98
C ASP A 161 -3.64 1.14 -17.88
N ALA A 162 -3.49 2.19 -18.70
CA ALA A 162 -2.41 3.16 -18.57
C ALA A 162 -2.76 4.33 -17.64
N VAL A 163 -4.01 4.46 -17.14
CA VAL A 163 -4.40 5.53 -16.24
C VAL A 163 -4.14 5.13 -14.79
N ASP A 164 -3.14 5.77 -14.17
CA ASP A 164 -2.72 5.47 -12.80
C ASP A 164 -3.52 6.26 -11.75
N LEU A 165 -4.10 7.41 -12.12
CA LEU A 165 -4.74 8.35 -11.20
C LEU A 165 -5.82 9.20 -11.90
N VAL A 166 -6.92 9.48 -11.20
CA VAL A 166 -7.96 10.42 -11.64
C VAL A 166 -7.85 11.71 -10.83
N LEU A 167 -7.67 12.84 -11.49
CA LEU A 167 -7.55 14.15 -10.85
C LEU A 167 -8.77 15.03 -11.11
N GLY A 168 -9.08 15.86 -10.13
CA GLY A 168 -10.16 16.84 -10.21
C GLY A 168 -9.65 18.26 -9.98
N ASP A 169 -10.15 19.18 -10.81
CA ASP A 169 -10.05 20.61 -10.64
C ASP A 169 -11.39 21.12 -10.10
N TRP A 170 -11.39 21.44 -8.81
CA TRP A 170 -12.59 21.82 -8.08
C TRP A 170 -12.71 23.34 -7.99
N TYR A 171 -13.86 23.82 -8.45
CA TYR A 171 -14.30 25.20 -8.34
C TYR A 171 -15.76 25.24 -7.88
N PRO A 172 -16.22 26.34 -7.24
CA PRO A 172 -17.55 26.41 -6.67
C PRO A 172 -18.62 26.26 -7.74
N TYR A 173 -19.53 25.30 -7.54
CA TYR A 173 -20.63 25.04 -8.46
C TYR A 173 -21.92 24.67 -7.72
N ASP A 174 -23.01 25.36 -8.02
CA ASP A 174 -24.36 25.02 -7.55
C ASP A 174 -25.38 25.21 -8.68
N PRO A 175 -25.92 24.14 -9.27
CA PRO A 175 -26.88 24.25 -10.39
C PRO A 175 -28.17 24.98 -9.99
N THR A 176 -28.48 25.07 -8.70
CA THR A 176 -29.67 25.72 -8.16
C THR A 176 -29.46 27.21 -7.84
N ALA A 177 -28.20 27.67 -7.80
CA ALA A 177 -27.88 29.06 -7.53
C ALA A 177 -28.20 29.96 -8.72
N ARG A 178 -28.52 31.24 -8.43
CA ARG A 178 -28.75 32.27 -9.46
C ARG A 178 -27.57 32.41 -10.44
N ASN A 179 -26.35 32.30 -9.93
CA ASN A 179 -25.14 32.13 -10.73
C ASN A 179 -24.47 30.83 -10.28
N PRO A 180 -24.57 29.75 -11.08
CA PRO A 180 -24.05 28.46 -10.67
C PRO A 180 -22.56 28.43 -10.36
N PHE A 181 -21.77 29.33 -10.95
CA PHE A 181 -20.32 29.42 -10.73
C PHE A 181 -19.93 30.36 -9.59
N ARG A 182 -20.93 30.93 -8.90
CA ARG A 182 -20.76 31.83 -7.74
C ARG A 182 -21.86 31.56 -6.70
N PRO A 183 -21.90 30.34 -6.12
CA PRO A 183 -22.88 30.00 -5.10
C PRO A 183 -22.74 30.92 -3.88
N ALA A 184 -23.88 31.29 -3.28
CA ALA A 184 -23.91 32.10 -2.06
C ALA A 184 -23.71 31.26 -0.78
N ALA A 185 -23.15 30.06 -0.90
CA ALA A 185 -22.82 29.18 0.22
C ALA A 185 -21.53 28.41 -0.07
N TYR A 186 -20.83 28.02 0.99
CA TYR A 186 -19.73 27.07 0.92
C TYR A 186 -20.32 25.66 0.87
N GLU A 187 -20.00 24.90 -0.18
CA GLU A 187 -20.52 23.55 -0.38
C GLU A 187 -20.04 22.57 0.70
N ASP A 188 -20.89 21.61 1.08
CA ASP A 188 -20.49 20.52 1.98
C ASP A 188 -19.46 19.61 1.30
N PRO A 189 -18.37 19.18 1.99
CA PRO A 189 -17.33 18.37 1.37
C PRO A 189 -17.79 17.07 0.73
N ALA A 190 -18.74 16.36 1.34
CA ALA A 190 -19.22 15.11 0.77
C ALA A 190 -19.92 15.37 -0.56
N ALA A 191 -20.81 16.36 -0.61
CA ALA A 191 -21.48 16.76 -1.86
C ALA A 191 -20.48 17.28 -2.92
N ALA A 192 -19.54 18.13 -2.51
CA ALA A 192 -18.55 18.76 -3.39
C ALA A 192 -17.65 17.74 -4.10
N LEU A 193 -17.32 16.63 -3.43
CA LEU A 193 -16.34 15.64 -3.87
C LEU A 193 -16.95 14.26 -4.20
N THR A 194 -18.26 14.08 -4.07
CA THR A 194 -18.96 12.82 -4.40
C THR A 194 -18.57 12.31 -5.80
N VAL A 195 -18.47 13.22 -6.78
CA VAL A 195 -18.10 12.85 -8.15
C VAL A 195 -16.72 12.19 -8.22
N MET A 196 -15.75 12.60 -7.39
CA MET A 196 -14.42 11.99 -7.39
C MET A 196 -14.45 10.57 -6.83
N THR A 197 -15.23 10.33 -5.78
CA THR A 197 -15.40 8.98 -5.24
C THR A 197 -16.18 8.06 -6.19
N GLU A 198 -17.17 8.60 -6.90
CA GLU A 198 -17.88 7.87 -7.97
C GLU A 198 -16.93 7.49 -9.11
N LEU A 199 -16.13 8.44 -9.58
CA LEU A 199 -15.14 8.23 -10.64
C LEU A 199 -14.13 7.16 -10.24
N SER A 200 -13.56 7.28 -9.04
CA SER A 200 -12.59 6.31 -8.51
C SER A 200 -13.19 4.90 -8.43
N ALA A 201 -14.43 4.78 -7.95
CA ALA A 201 -15.13 3.49 -7.87
C ALA A 201 -15.41 2.89 -9.25
N GLU A 202 -15.79 3.72 -10.23
CA GLU A 202 -16.14 3.26 -11.57
C GLU A 202 -14.91 2.88 -12.40
N THR A 203 -13.80 3.62 -12.29
CA THR A 203 -12.59 3.31 -13.04
C THR A 203 -11.68 2.33 -12.31
N GLY A 204 -11.87 2.13 -11.00
CA GLY A 204 -10.95 1.38 -10.16
C GLY A 204 -9.62 2.10 -9.88
N SER A 205 -9.48 3.35 -10.36
CA SER A 205 -8.26 4.14 -10.19
C SER A 205 -8.32 4.95 -8.89
N PRO A 206 -7.19 5.16 -8.20
CA PRO A 206 -7.09 6.17 -7.15
C PRO A 206 -7.47 7.57 -7.65
N TRP A 207 -7.76 8.49 -6.73
CA TRP A 207 -8.15 9.86 -7.07
C TRP A 207 -7.38 10.93 -6.31
N GLY A 208 -7.37 12.16 -6.83
CA GLY A 208 -6.75 13.32 -6.19
C GLY A 208 -7.34 14.67 -6.64
N ILE A 209 -6.93 15.74 -5.97
CA ILE A 209 -7.33 17.12 -6.28
C ILE A 209 -6.12 17.89 -6.79
N ALA A 210 -6.10 18.17 -8.09
CA ALA A 210 -5.00 18.86 -8.75
C ALA A 210 -5.16 20.37 -8.68
N GLU A 211 -6.39 20.87 -8.56
CA GLU A 211 -6.71 22.23 -8.16
C GLU A 211 -7.92 22.26 -7.24
N ILE A 212 -7.84 23.11 -6.22
CA ILE A 212 -9.00 23.56 -5.47
C ILE A 212 -8.93 25.05 -5.26
N ASN A 213 -10.08 25.71 -5.37
CA ASN A 213 -10.21 27.13 -5.14
C ASN A 213 -11.63 27.47 -4.71
N HIS A 214 -11.77 28.31 -3.69
CA HIS A 214 -13.03 28.99 -3.39
C HIS A 214 -12.79 30.48 -3.17
N SER A 215 -13.50 31.32 -3.92
CA SER A 215 -13.51 32.78 -3.67
C SER A 215 -14.29 33.10 -2.40
N ARG A 216 -13.91 34.15 -1.66
CA ARG A 216 -14.74 34.62 -0.53
C ARG A 216 -16.11 35.07 -1.06
N ILE A 217 -17.16 34.72 -0.33
CA ILE A 217 -18.52 35.13 -0.68
C ILE A 217 -18.75 36.55 -0.19
N THR A 218 -18.32 37.52 -1.01
CA THR A 218 -18.43 38.96 -0.77
C THR A 218 -18.97 39.71 -1.98
N LYS A 219 -19.59 40.86 -1.77
CA LYS A 219 -20.00 41.78 -2.84
C LYS A 219 -18.82 42.24 -3.67
N ALA A 220 -17.66 42.46 -3.04
CA ALA A 220 -16.42 42.77 -3.75
C ALA A 220 -15.97 41.62 -4.68
N GLY A 221 -16.20 40.37 -4.28
CA GLY A 221 -16.04 39.18 -5.12
C GLY A 221 -17.14 38.99 -6.16
N GLY A 222 -18.08 39.93 -6.28
CA GLY A 222 -19.22 39.89 -7.20
C GLY A 222 -20.32 38.91 -6.78
N PHE A 223 -20.45 38.61 -5.49
CA PHE A 223 -21.59 37.91 -4.92
C PHE A 223 -22.70 38.91 -4.54
N GLY A 224 -23.94 38.44 -4.39
CA GLY A 224 -25.06 39.30 -3.97
C GLY A 224 -25.00 39.71 -2.48
N VAL A 225 -24.09 39.13 -1.71
CA VAL A 225 -24.06 39.16 -0.24
C VAL A 225 -22.62 39.19 0.28
N ASP A 226 -22.42 39.75 1.47
CA ASP A 226 -21.16 39.71 2.23
C ASP A 226 -21.28 38.70 3.37
N LEU A 227 -21.04 37.43 3.08
CA LEU A 227 -21.18 36.35 4.07
C LEU A 227 -19.87 36.00 4.78
N ASP A 228 -18.73 36.32 4.16
CA ASP A 228 -17.42 35.95 4.69
C ASP A 228 -16.37 37.06 4.45
N PRO A 229 -16.59 38.26 5.03
CA PRO A 229 -15.69 39.39 4.82
C PRO A 229 -14.27 39.15 5.36
N ASP A 230 -14.13 38.36 6.44
CA ASP A 230 -12.85 38.07 7.08
C ASP A 230 -12.17 36.79 6.55
N GLY A 231 -12.90 35.94 5.83
CA GLY A 231 -12.40 34.68 5.29
C GLY A 231 -12.44 33.51 6.27
N SER A 232 -13.00 33.69 7.47
CA SER A 232 -13.09 32.65 8.50
C SER A 232 -13.90 31.44 8.02
N ARG A 233 -15.00 31.67 7.30
CA ARG A 233 -15.84 30.58 6.79
C ARG A 233 -15.15 29.82 5.65
N CYS A 234 -14.45 30.52 4.76
CA CYS A 234 -13.65 29.90 3.72
C CYS A 234 -12.51 29.07 4.33
N ALA A 235 -11.83 29.60 5.35
CA ALA A 235 -10.77 28.92 6.07
C ALA A 235 -11.28 27.62 6.72
N ASP A 236 -12.43 27.65 7.39
CA ASP A 236 -13.05 26.45 7.96
C ASP A 236 -13.51 25.46 6.88
N TRP A 237 -13.99 25.97 5.74
CA TRP A 237 -14.31 25.14 4.59
C TRP A 237 -13.07 24.38 4.07
N TYR A 238 -11.91 25.03 3.94
CA TYR A 238 -10.66 24.36 3.54
C TYR A 238 -10.29 23.21 4.49
N ARG A 239 -10.42 23.41 5.82
CA ARG A 239 -10.13 22.35 6.80
C ARG A 239 -11.06 21.15 6.61
N ARG A 240 -12.37 21.39 6.47
CA ARG A 240 -13.36 20.31 6.31
C ARG A 240 -13.18 19.58 4.97
N MET A 241 -12.92 20.31 3.90
CA MET A 241 -12.65 19.78 2.57
C MET A 241 -11.41 18.88 2.55
N HIS A 242 -10.29 19.37 3.08
CA HIS A 242 -9.04 18.62 3.14
C HIS A 242 -9.17 17.37 4.02
N ALA A 243 -9.75 17.50 5.21
CA ALA A 243 -9.99 16.37 6.11
C ALA A 243 -10.87 15.29 5.45
N TRP A 244 -12.00 15.70 4.85
CA TRP A 244 -12.88 14.76 4.16
C TRP A 244 -12.16 14.06 3.01
N ALA A 245 -11.44 14.81 2.17
CA ALA A 245 -10.73 14.23 1.03
C ALA A 245 -9.67 13.21 1.47
N ARG A 246 -8.87 13.56 2.49
CA ARG A 246 -7.88 12.65 3.08
C ARG A 246 -8.54 11.39 3.61
N ASP A 247 -9.62 11.53 4.38
CA ASP A 247 -10.31 10.40 5.01
C ASP A 247 -11.04 9.52 3.98
N ASN A 248 -11.24 10.01 2.74
CA ASN A 248 -11.84 9.29 1.61
C ASN A 248 -10.84 8.91 0.51
N GLY A 249 -9.54 8.84 0.84
CA GLY A 249 -8.52 8.24 -0.02
C GLY A 249 -7.94 9.14 -1.12
N CYS A 250 -8.08 10.45 -0.99
CA CYS A 250 -7.44 11.42 -1.88
C CYS A 250 -5.90 11.31 -1.80
N GLN A 251 -5.26 11.23 -2.97
CA GLN A 251 -3.82 10.94 -3.12
C GLN A 251 -2.92 12.18 -3.20
N VAL A 252 -3.48 13.32 -3.61
CA VAL A 252 -2.78 14.61 -3.77
C VAL A 252 -3.77 15.76 -3.61
N TRP A 253 -3.31 16.89 -3.09
CA TRP A 253 -4.14 18.07 -2.88
C TRP A 253 -3.37 19.36 -3.18
N ALA A 254 -3.81 20.14 -4.16
CA ALA A 254 -3.16 21.41 -4.50
C ALA A 254 -4.17 22.57 -4.61
N HIS A 255 -3.90 23.67 -3.91
CA HIS A 255 -4.68 24.90 -4.03
C HIS A 255 -4.24 25.77 -5.23
N PHE A 256 -5.16 26.34 -5.99
CA PHE A 256 -4.84 27.21 -7.15
C PHE A 256 -4.73 28.71 -6.80
N HIS A 257 -3.53 29.28 -6.92
CA HIS A 257 -3.27 30.70 -6.64
C HIS A 257 -3.46 31.61 -7.85
N ARG A 258 -4.71 31.98 -8.14
CA ARG A 258 -5.02 32.97 -9.19
C ARG A 258 -6.25 33.80 -8.87
N GLY A 259 -6.20 35.09 -9.21
CA GLY A 259 -7.32 36.02 -9.05
C GLY A 259 -7.89 36.02 -7.63
N GLY A 260 -9.23 35.99 -7.51
CA GLY A 260 -9.93 35.96 -6.20
C GLY A 260 -9.67 34.71 -5.36
N GLY A 261 -9.02 33.68 -5.92
CA GLY A 261 -8.59 32.49 -5.20
C GLY A 261 -7.16 32.53 -4.68
N ASP A 262 -6.41 33.59 -4.94
CA ASP A 262 -5.05 33.66 -4.45
C ASP A 262 -5.01 33.88 -2.93
N LEU A 263 -4.59 32.85 -2.19
CA LEU A 263 -4.55 32.95 -0.73
C LEU A 263 -3.41 33.81 -0.21
N THR A 264 -2.39 34.13 -1.03
CA THR A 264 -1.28 34.99 -0.57
C THR A 264 -1.75 36.38 -0.15
N GLU A 265 -2.93 36.81 -0.62
CA GLU A 265 -3.59 38.06 -0.27
C GLU A 265 -4.73 37.87 0.75
N ARG A 266 -4.92 36.65 1.27
CA ARG A 266 -6.03 36.25 2.15
C ARG A 266 -5.49 35.58 3.43
N PRO A 267 -5.13 36.37 4.47
CA PRO A 267 -4.33 35.88 5.60
C PRO A 267 -4.96 34.71 6.38
N ALA A 268 -6.28 34.70 6.56
CA ALA A 268 -6.97 33.65 7.32
C ALA A 268 -6.86 32.29 6.62
N GLU A 269 -7.09 32.27 5.31
CA GLU A 269 -7.03 31.07 4.47
C GLU A 269 -5.59 30.64 4.19
N ALA A 270 -4.66 31.58 3.95
CA ALA A 270 -3.23 31.26 3.84
C ALA A 270 -2.67 30.61 5.10
N ARG A 271 -3.12 31.06 6.29
CA ARG A 271 -2.77 30.41 7.54
C ARG A 271 -3.28 28.97 7.58
N VAL A 272 -4.52 28.71 7.16
CA VAL A 272 -5.06 27.34 7.11
C VAL A 272 -4.29 26.47 6.12
N LEU A 273 -4.00 26.94 4.91
CA LEU A 273 -3.23 26.14 3.95
C LEU A 273 -1.84 25.78 4.51
N ARG A 274 -1.17 26.71 5.20
CA ARG A 274 0.09 26.42 5.91
C ARG A 274 -0.08 25.36 7.01
N GLU A 275 -1.12 25.48 7.84
CA GLU A 275 -1.43 24.50 8.88
C GLU A 275 -1.64 23.10 8.29
N LEU A 276 -2.38 22.99 7.18
CA LEU A 276 -2.63 21.71 6.50
C LEU A 276 -1.35 21.10 5.90
N ILE A 277 -0.52 21.93 5.26
CA ILE A 277 0.79 21.49 4.72
C ILE A 277 1.69 20.99 5.83
N ALA A 278 1.84 21.76 6.91
CA ALA A 278 2.67 21.39 8.06
C ALA A 278 2.14 20.13 8.76
N GLN A 279 0.82 19.97 8.87
CA GLN A 279 0.19 18.78 9.44
C GLN A 279 0.54 17.52 8.63
N GLU A 280 0.44 17.57 7.30
CA GLU A 280 0.80 16.44 6.45
C GLU A 280 2.30 16.17 6.46
N ALA A 281 3.15 17.20 6.47
CA ALA A 281 4.60 17.07 6.58
C ALA A 281 5.04 16.43 7.92
N ALA A 282 4.36 16.77 9.02
CA ALA A 282 4.64 16.24 10.36
C ALA A 282 3.95 14.91 10.67
N ALA A 283 3.08 14.40 9.77
CA ALA A 283 2.32 13.18 10.02
C ALA A 283 3.28 11.99 10.27
N PRO A 284 3.16 11.30 11.44
CA PRO A 284 4.06 10.22 11.77
C PRO A 284 3.95 9.10 10.74
N ARG A 285 5.09 8.72 10.17
CA ARG A 285 5.18 7.60 9.24
C ARG A 285 5.10 6.30 10.03
N ARG A 286 3.98 5.58 9.92
CA ARG A 286 3.82 4.27 10.54
C ARG A 286 4.23 3.20 9.56
N LEU A 287 5.20 2.37 9.92
CA LEU A 287 5.58 1.23 9.12
C LEU A 287 4.40 0.23 9.08
N ALA A 288 4.13 -0.37 7.92
CA ALA A 288 3.11 -1.41 7.82
C ALA A 288 3.41 -2.56 8.82
N PRO A 289 2.41 -3.09 9.54
CA PRO A 289 2.62 -4.16 10.53
C PRO A 289 3.44 -5.36 10.00
N ALA A 290 3.24 -5.77 8.75
CA ALA A 290 4.03 -6.84 8.13
C ALA A 290 5.53 -6.50 8.07
N LEU A 291 5.87 -5.26 7.75
CA LEU A 291 7.25 -4.78 7.73
C LEU A 291 7.81 -4.54 9.13
N GLU A 292 6.98 -4.26 10.14
CA GLU A 292 7.43 -4.26 11.53
C GLU A 292 7.88 -5.67 11.96
N THR A 293 7.12 -6.71 11.58
CA THR A 293 7.52 -8.11 11.80
C THR A 293 8.83 -8.43 11.07
N LEU A 294 8.92 -8.06 9.78
CA LEU A 294 10.13 -8.26 8.97
C LEU A 294 11.35 -7.59 9.60
N ARG A 295 11.23 -6.30 9.96
CA ARG A 295 12.27 -5.53 10.64
C ARG A 295 12.73 -6.24 11.91
N GLY A 296 11.78 -6.68 12.75
CA GLY A 296 12.10 -7.39 13.98
C GLY A 296 12.83 -8.71 13.74
N GLU A 297 12.50 -9.46 12.68
CA GLU A 297 13.23 -10.68 12.31
C GLU A 297 14.63 -10.40 11.76
N ILE A 298 14.77 -9.39 10.89
CA ILE A 298 16.07 -8.95 10.35
C ILE A 298 17.00 -8.52 11.50
N GLU A 299 16.52 -7.66 12.40
CA GLU A 299 17.30 -7.14 13.52
C GLU A 299 17.71 -8.23 14.51
N ARG A 300 16.87 -9.26 14.69
CA ARG A 300 17.23 -10.43 15.51
C ARG A 300 18.30 -11.30 14.87
N ARG A 301 18.18 -11.61 13.58
CA ARG A 301 19.11 -12.50 12.88
C ARG A 301 20.43 -11.83 12.52
N TRP A 302 20.38 -10.57 12.11
CA TRP A 302 21.54 -9.78 11.68
C TRP A 302 21.60 -8.44 12.42
N PRO A 303 21.92 -8.46 13.72
CA PRO A 303 21.92 -7.24 14.54
C PRO A 303 22.90 -6.20 14.02
N GLY A 304 22.52 -4.92 14.14
CA GLY A 304 23.37 -3.78 13.77
C GLY A 304 22.60 -2.46 13.84
N PRO A 305 23.23 -1.36 14.30
CA PRO A 305 22.58 -0.06 14.32
C PRO A 305 22.27 0.40 12.89
N GLY A 306 21.05 0.90 12.65
CA GLY A 306 20.65 1.39 11.33
C GLY A 306 20.49 0.30 10.26
N ARG A 307 20.40 -0.98 10.66
CA ARG A 307 20.20 -2.13 9.76
C ARG A 307 19.00 -1.95 8.83
N VAL A 308 17.90 -1.43 9.37
CA VAL A 308 16.65 -1.20 8.64
C VAL A 308 16.35 0.29 8.65
N LEU A 309 16.09 0.84 7.47
CA LEU A 309 15.78 2.23 7.23
C LEU A 309 14.36 2.33 6.69
N THR A 310 13.51 3.03 7.42
CA THR A 310 12.10 3.25 7.05
C THR A 310 11.91 4.60 6.35
N ASP A 311 12.83 5.54 6.54
CA ASP A 311 12.83 6.86 5.90
C ASP A 311 13.93 6.91 4.85
N SER A 312 13.62 6.38 3.65
CA SER A 312 14.45 6.53 2.47
C SER A 312 13.69 7.38 1.47
N GLY A 313 14.16 8.59 1.18
CA GLY A 313 13.48 9.47 0.22
C GLY A 313 13.48 8.93 -1.22
N HIS A 314 14.26 7.90 -1.54
CA HIS A 314 14.57 7.54 -2.92
C HIS A 314 13.50 6.72 -3.66
N HIS A 315 12.58 6.08 -2.93
CA HIS A 315 11.44 5.35 -3.50
C HIS A 315 10.10 5.88 -2.96
N ALA A 316 9.04 5.78 -3.76
CA ALA A 316 7.74 6.36 -3.43
C ALA A 316 7.01 5.59 -2.31
N ASP A 317 7.26 4.29 -2.18
CA ASP A 317 6.70 3.37 -1.18
C ASP A 317 7.28 3.53 0.24
N HIS A 318 8.37 4.28 0.40
CA HIS A 318 8.83 4.79 1.70
C HIS A 318 7.95 5.93 2.25
N ARG A 319 6.93 6.34 1.49
CA ARG A 319 5.94 7.33 1.92
C ARG A 319 4.71 6.63 2.48
N PRO A 320 4.05 7.23 3.48
CA PRO A 320 2.80 6.67 3.95
C PRO A 320 1.76 6.71 2.83
N ASN A 321 1.21 5.56 2.47
CA ASN A 321 0.11 5.40 1.53
C ASN A 321 -1.18 6.09 2.03
N VAL A 322 -2.29 5.92 1.32
CA VAL A 322 -3.59 6.50 1.71
C VAL A 322 -4.13 6.00 3.04
N ARG A 323 -3.72 4.81 3.48
CA ARG A 323 -4.03 4.26 4.82
C ARG A 323 -3.07 4.76 5.90
N GLY A 324 -2.06 5.53 5.52
CA GLY A 324 -1.05 6.09 6.43
C GLY A 324 0.05 5.10 6.82
N ALA A 325 0.18 3.99 6.09
CA ALA A 325 1.24 3.00 6.28
C ALA A 325 2.38 3.18 5.27
N VAL A 326 3.62 3.01 5.71
CA VAL A 326 4.80 2.90 4.85
C VAL A 326 4.96 1.44 4.44
N ASP A 327 4.99 1.19 3.14
CA ASP A 327 4.94 -0.15 2.55
C ASP A 327 6.31 -0.64 2.07
N ALA A 328 7.39 0.07 2.39
CA ALA A 328 8.74 -0.38 2.10
C ALA A 328 9.77 -0.11 3.20
N ILE A 329 10.82 -0.92 3.20
CA ILE A 329 12.04 -0.74 3.99
C ILE A 329 13.28 -0.90 3.12
N ASP A 330 14.34 -0.18 3.49
CA ASP A 330 15.68 -0.38 2.96
C ASP A 330 16.51 -1.10 4.03
N VAL A 331 17.28 -2.11 3.63
CA VAL A 331 18.11 -2.91 4.52
C VAL A 331 19.57 -2.75 4.14
N ASP A 332 20.43 -2.37 5.07
CA ASP A 332 21.88 -2.36 4.86
C ASP A 332 22.37 -3.80 4.63
N VAL A 333 23.04 -4.02 3.49
CA VAL A 333 23.53 -5.34 3.07
C VAL A 333 24.86 -5.73 3.70
N ALA A 334 25.54 -4.82 4.41
CA ALA A 334 26.82 -5.11 5.05
C ALA A 334 26.69 -6.21 6.12
N GLY A 335 27.30 -7.37 5.88
CA GLY A 335 27.22 -8.54 6.76
C GLY A 335 25.88 -9.26 6.75
N LEU A 336 25.02 -8.96 5.77
CA LEU A 336 23.71 -9.58 5.56
C LEU A 336 23.85 -10.75 4.58
N ASP A 337 23.17 -11.86 4.86
CA ASP A 337 22.94 -12.89 3.85
C ASP A 337 21.74 -12.47 3.00
N VAL A 338 22.04 -11.73 1.92
CA VAL A 338 21.04 -11.15 1.01
C VAL A 338 20.19 -12.24 0.35
N GLU A 339 20.78 -13.38 -0.02
CA GLU A 339 20.04 -14.46 -0.67
C GLU A 339 19.03 -15.10 0.29
N ALA A 340 19.42 -15.35 1.54
CA ALA A 340 18.49 -15.85 2.55
C ALA A 340 17.32 -14.89 2.80
N LEU A 341 17.60 -13.58 2.86
CA LEU A 341 16.57 -12.56 3.03
C LEU A 341 15.64 -12.48 1.82
N LEU A 342 16.17 -12.44 0.60
CA LEU A 342 15.35 -12.43 -0.60
C LEU A 342 14.52 -13.70 -0.74
N ALA A 343 15.06 -14.88 -0.40
CA ALA A 343 14.33 -16.13 -0.43
C ALA A 343 13.17 -16.15 0.58
N ALA A 344 13.38 -15.64 1.79
CA ALA A 344 12.34 -15.51 2.80
C ALA A 344 11.26 -14.50 2.35
N PHE A 345 11.70 -13.32 1.90
CA PHE A 345 10.83 -12.26 1.41
C PHE A 345 9.94 -12.73 0.26
N THR A 346 10.53 -13.33 -0.77
CA THR A 346 9.86 -13.81 -1.99
C THR A 346 8.76 -14.85 -1.70
N ARG A 347 8.87 -15.62 -0.60
CA ARG A 347 7.89 -16.63 -0.20
C ARG A 347 6.70 -16.05 0.57
N HIS A 348 6.84 -14.88 1.17
CA HIS A 348 5.80 -14.31 2.03
C HIS A 348 4.66 -13.74 1.17
N PRO A 349 3.37 -14.02 1.48
CA PRO A 349 2.25 -13.55 0.66
C PRO A 349 2.12 -12.03 0.58
N ALA A 350 2.58 -11.31 1.62
CA ALA A 350 2.59 -9.85 1.63
C ALA A 350 3.66 -9.20 0.72
N ALA A 351 4.65 -9.96 0.24
CA ALA A 351 5.77 -9.42 -0.54
C ALA A 351 5.32 -8.94 -1.93
N GLY A 352 5.75 -7.74 -2.31
CA GLY A 352 5.40 -7.07 -3.56
C GLY A 352 6.58 -6.97 -4.53
N ALA A 353 7.70 -6.39 -4.09
CA ALA A 353 8.88 -6.17 -4.93
C ALA A 353 10.17 -6.06 -4.12
N TRP A 354 11.31 -6.31 -4.76
CA TRP A 354 12.62 -6.00 -4.21
C TRP A 354 13.55 -5.38 -5.26
N VAL A 355 14.51 -4.56 -4.80
CA VAL A 355 15.58 -3.98 -5.64
C VAL A 355 16.92 -4.11 -4.92
N HIS A 356 17.93 -4.64 -5.62
CA HIS A 356 19.30 -4.78 -5.11
C HIS A 356 20.31 -4.86 -6.26
N ALA A 357 21.43 -4.17 -6.11
CA ALA A 357 22.58 -4.21 -7.03
C ALA A 357 22.21 -4.09 -8.53
N GLY A 358 21.35 -3.11 -8.86
CA GLY A 358 20.92 -2.82 -10.22
C GLY A 358 19.94 -3.83 -10.79
N ARG A 359 19.33 -4.66 -9.95
CA ARG A 359 18.33 -5.66 -10.32
C ARG A 359 17.09 -5.51 -9.46
N GLY A 360 15.94 -5.90 -9.99
CA GLY A 360 14.72 -6.03 -9.20
C GLY A 360 13.86 -7.18 -9.70
N ALA A 361 12.92 -7.58 -8.86
CA ALA A 361 11.88 -8.55 -9.20
C ALA A 361 10.59 -8.22 -8.44
N ARG A 362 9.46 -8.69 -8.96
CA ARG A 362 8.14 -8.37 -8.42
C ARG A 362 7.26 -9.61 -8.33
N ALA A 363 6.31 -9.61 -7.41
CA ALA A 363 5.44 -10.75 -7.19
C ALA A 363 4.37 -10.92 -8.29
N ASP A 364 4.00 -9.84 -8.98
CA ASP A 364 3.00 -9.79 -10.06
C ASP A 364 3.49 -10.44 -11.36
N ASP A 365 4.80 -10.42 -11.63
CA ASP A 365 5.43 -11.06 -12.78
C ASP A 365 6.14 -12.39 -12.47
N GLY A 366 5.76 -13.02 -11.36
CA GLY A 366 6.30 -14.31 -10.94
C GLY A 366 7.75 -14.24 -10.47
N TRP A 367 8.19 -13.08 -9.96
CA TRP A 367 9.55 -12.80 -9.50
C TRP A 367 10.60 -12.87 -10.60
N THR A 368 10.24 -12.41 -11.81
CA THR A 368 11.17 -12.35 -12.93
C THR A 368 12.23 -11.28 -12.65
N ILE A 369 13.50 -11.68 -12.64
CA ILE A 369 14.61 -10.75 -12.37
C ILE A 369 14.90 -9.90 -13.61
N ARG A 370 14.91 -8.58 -13.44
CA ARG A 370 15.17 -7.62 -14.52
C ARG A 370 16.23 -6.59 -14.11
N PRO A 371 16.93 -5.95 -15.06
CA PRO A 371 17.70 -4.75 -14.79
C PRO A 371 16.81 -3.68 -14.16
N TYR A 372 17.26 -3.08 -13.05
CA TYR A 372 16.58 -1.97 -12.41
C TYR A 372 17.04 -0.66 -13.06
N ALA A 373 16.08 0.08 -13.60
CA ALA A 373 16.32 1.31 -14.33
C ALA A 373 16.04 2.57 -13.49
N GLY A 374 15.69 2.45 -12.21
CA GLY A 374 15.48 3.60 -11.33
C GLY A 374 16.80 4.26 -10.87
N THR A 375 16.69 5.42 -10.21
CA THR A 375 17.83 6.30 -9.90
C THR A 375 18.76 5.82 -8.77
N ASN A 376 18.37 4.80 -8.01
CA ASN A 376 19.17 4.23 -6.94
C ASN A 376 19.19 2.69 -7.09
N PRO A 377 20.23 2.12 -7.69
CA PRO A 377 20.28 0.68 -7.97
C PRO A 377 20.42 -0.20 -6.72
N GLY A 378 20.48 0.35 -5.50
CA GLY A 378 20.56 -0.46 -4.29
C GLY A 378 21.89 -1.21 -4.17
N GLU A 379 23.02 -0.59 -4.53
CA GLU A 379 24.35 -1.23 -4.43
C GLU A 379 24.77 -1.51 -2.99
N ARG A 380 24.30 -0.70 -2.03
CA ARG A 380 24.61 -0.83 -0.59
C ARG A 380 23.37 -1.16 0.25
N ARG A 381 22.20 -1.21 -0.39
CA ARG A 381 20.92 -1.36 0.30
C ARG A 381 20.03 -2.28 -0.52
N LEU A 382 19.40 -3.22 0.16
CA LEU A 382 18.33 -4.02 -0.38
C LEU A 382 17.01 -3.31 -0.06
N HIS A 383 16.29 -2.93 -1.09
CA HIS A 383 14.96 -2.35 -0.98
C HIS A 383 13.90 -3.45 -1.02
N LEU A 384 12.94 -3.42 -0.10
CA LEU A 384 11.88 -4.43 0.07
C LEU A 384 10.53 -3.73 0.22
N ALA A 385 9.59 -4.01 -0.69
CA ALA A 385 8.28 -3.38 -0.74
C ALA A 385 7.13 -4.42 -0.68
N LEU A 386 6.09 -4.12 0.10
CA LEU A 386 4.87 -4.93 0.18
C LEU A 386 4.00 -4.78 -1.07
N ARG A 387 3.06 -5.70 -1.23
CA ARG A 387 1.92 -5.48 -2.14
C ARG A 387 1.09 -4.30 -1.63
N PRO A 388 0.56 -3.42 -2.50
CA PRO A 388 -0.16 -2.20 -2.12
C PRO A 388 -1.61 -2.47 -1.64
N THR A 389 -1.80 -3.50 -0.82
CA THR A 389 -3.10 -3.99 -0.34
C THR A 389 -3.17 -3.94 1.18
N ALA A 390 -4.34 -3.66 1.74
CA ALA A 390 -4.53 -3.64 3.19
C ALA A 390 -4.23 -5.01 3.82
N GLU A 391 -4.53 -6.10 3.13
CA GLU A 391 -4.26 -7.46 3.59
C GLU A 391 -2.75 -7.69 3.77
N ALA A 392 -1.94 -7.33 2.76
CA ALA A 392 -0.49 -7.44 2.84
C ALA A 392 0.12 -6.57 3.95
N GLU A 393 -0.38 -5.35 4.14
CA GLU A 393 0.08 -4.47 5.22
C GLU A 393 -0.17 -5.06 6.61
N GLN A 394 -1.36 -5.63 6.81
CA GLN A 394 -1.80 -6.13 8.11
C GLN A 394 -1.32 -7.55 8.41
N ASP A 395 -0.65 -8.22 7.47
CA ASP A 395 -0.15 -9.58 7.65
C ASP A 395 1.04 -9.61 8.63
N ARG A 396 0.73 -9.94 9.89
CA ARG A 396 1.73 -10.09 10.95
C ARG A 396 2.36 -11.48 10.99
N GLY A 397 2.11 -12.31 9.97
CA GLY A 397 2.75 -13.61 9.80
C GLY A 397 4.27 -13.51 9.84
N PRO A 398 4.97 -14.56 10.31
CA PRO A 398 6.42 -14.56 10.32
C PRO A 398 6.97 -14.62 8.89
N TRP A 399 8.07 -13.90 8.66
CA TRP A 399 8.80 -13.93 7.39
C TRP A 399 9.72 -15.16 7.28
N LEU A 400 9.84 -15.91 8.38
CA LEU A 400 10.67 -17.12 8.49
C LEU A 400 12.16 -16.83 8.23
N LEU A 401 12.59 -15.61 8.59
CA LEU A 401 13.97 -15.16 8.51
C LEU A 401 14.77 -15.59 9.70
N ALA A 402 14.20 -15.49 10.90
CA ALA A 402 14.75 -16.20 12.03
C ALA A 402 14.70 -17.68 11.62
N GLY A 403 15.89 -18.25 11.38
CA GLY A 403 16.02 -19.70 11.48
C GLY A 403 15.37 -20.03 12.80
N ASP A 404 14.46 -20.98 12.77
CA ASP A 404 13.76 -21.36 13.97
C ASP A 404 14.76 -22.18 14.79
N ASP A 405 15.68 -21.49 15.46
CA ASP A 405 16.63 -22.03 16.44
C ASP A 405 15.86 -22.78 17.56
N GLY A 406 14.53 -22.61 17.62
CA GLY A 406 13.62 -23.29 18.55
C GLY A 406 12.44 -24.04 17.93
N THR A 407 12.16 -23.93 16.63
CA THR A 407 11.13 -24.68 15.87
C THR A 407 11.34 -26.21 15.86
N ASP A 408 12.20 -26.80 15.02
CA ASP A 408 11.81 -28.12 14.50
C ASP A 408 12.48 -29.38 15.08
N ALA A 409 13.64 -29.29 15.75
CA ALA A 409 14.31 -30.49 16.28
C ALA A 409 14.16 -30.64 17.79
N GLY A 410 14.52 -29.63 18.58
CA GLY A 410 14.52 -29.74 20.05
C GLY A 410 13.12 -29.77 20.67
N ARG A 411 12.18 -29.01 20.09
CA ARG A 411 10.77 -28.98 20.52
C ARG A 411 10.02 -30.22 20.06
N LEU A 412 10.22 -30.65 18.81
CA LEU A 412 9.75 -31.95 18.33
C LEU A 412 10.32 -33.09 19.17
N LEU A 413 11.61 -33.06 19.49
CA LEU A 413 12.25 -34.07 20.34
C LEU A 413 11.72 -34.03 21.78
N SER A 414 11.40 -32.84 22.31
CA SER A 414 10.76 -32.69 23.62
C SER A 414 9.31 -33.19 23.62
N LEU A 415 8.54 -32.92 22.55
CA LEU A 415 7.20 -33.47 22.33
C LEU A 415 7.24 -35.00 22.13
N LEU A 416 8.25 -35.54 21.46
CA LEU A 416 8.47 -36.99 21.33
C LEU A 416 8.95 -37.65 22.64
N ARG A 417 9.48 -36.87 23.58
CA ARG A 417 9.88 -37.33 24.92
C ARG A 417 8.75 -37.22 25.94
N ASP A 418 7.73 -36.40 25.69
CA ASP A 418 6.51 -36.34 26.50
C ASP A 418 5.71 -37.65 26.30
N PRO A 419 5.48 -38.47 27.35
CA PRO A 419 4.78 -39.75 27.22
C PRO A 419 3.34 -39.62 26.69
N ALA A 420 2.65 -38.51 26.97
CA ALA A 420 1.27 -38.29 26.56
C ALA A 420 1.19 -37.92 25.06
N VAL A 421 2.14 -37.12 24.58
CA VAL A 421 2.23 -36.71 23.17
C VAL A 421 2.85 -37.81 22.31
N ALA A 422 3.90 -38.48 22.81
CA ALA A 422 4.53 -39.60 22.12
C ALA A 422 3.56 -40.77 21.87
N ALA A 423 2.60 -41.03 22.77
CA ALA A 423 1.56 -42.02 22.55
C ALA A 423 0.64 -41.64 21.38
N GLN A 424 0.25 -40.36 21.28
CA GLN A 424 -0.61 -39.86 20.20
C GLN A 424 0.14 -39.78 18.86
N LEU A 425 1.37 -39.26 18.84
CA LEU A 425 2.22 -39.21 17.64
C LEU A 425 2.62 -40.59 17.13
N ARG A 426 2.74 -41.60 18.01
CA ARG A 426 2.91 -43.00 17.57
C ARG A 426 1.62 -43.61 17.05
N ALA A 427 0.44 -43.16 17.48
CA ALA A 427 -0.85 -43.66 17.02
C ALA A 427 -1.25 -43.07 15.66
N LEU A 428 -0.88 -41.80 15.39
CA LEU A 428 -1.29 -41.05 14.20
C LEU A 428 -0.88 -41.69 12.86
N PRO A 429 0.36 -42.19 12.66
CA PRO A 429 0.74 -42.88 11.43
C PRO A 429 -0.11 -44.12 11.13
N TRP A 430 -0.59 -44.80 12.19
CA TRP A 430 -1.42 -46.00 12.06
C TRP A 430 -2.89 -45.71 11.76
N GLN A 431 -3.33 -44.47 11.94
CA GLN A 431 -4.69 -43.99 11.66
C GLN A 431 -4.78 -43.26 10.31
N TYR A 432 -3.67 -43.12 9.59
CA TYR A 432 -3.62 -42.43 8.31
C TYR A 432 -4.36 -43.20 7.20
N THR A 433 -5.21 -42.50 6.46
CA THR A 433 -5.91 -42.99 5.28
C THR A 433 -5.52 -42.13 4.06
N GLY A 434 -4.82 -42.70 3.07
CA GLY A 434 -4.30 -41.96 1.90
C GLY A 434 -2.98 -42.50 1.34
N ALA A 435 -2.34 -41.77 0.41
CA ALA A 435 -0.99 -42.05 -0.14
C ALA A 435 -0.74 -43.48 -0.68
N GLY A 436 -1.73 -44.08 -1.36
CA GLY A 436 -1.61 -45.42 -1.95
C GLY A 436 -2.14 -46.57 -1.09
N LEU A 437 -2.62 -46.29 0.13
CA LEU A 437 -3.40 -47.26 0.90
C LEU A 437 -4.81 -47.45 0.28
N PRO A 438 -5.38 -48.66 0.31
CA PRO A 438 -6.74 -48.91 -0.16
C PRO A 438 -7.78 -47.99 0.49
N ARG A 439 -8.79 -47.58 -0.28
CA ARG A 439 -9.81 -46.63 0.17
C ARG A 439 -10.56 -47.18 1.39
N GLY A 440 -10.56 -46.40 2.48
CA GLY A 440 -11.23 -46.76 3.73
C GLY A 440 -10.40 -47.61 4.69
N MET A 441 -9.15 -47.93 4.36
CA MET A 441 -8.24 -48.65 5.25
C MET A 441 -7.21 -47.72 5.87
N SER A 442 -6.94 -47.94 7.16
CA SER A 442 -5.79 -47.36 7.84
C SER A 442 -4.52 -48.17 7.56
N ALA A 443 -3.33 -47.61 7.84
CA ALA A 443 -2.08 -48.36 7.72
C ALA A 443 -2.05 -49.63 8.62
N LEU A 444 -2.74 -49.59 9.78
CA LEU A 444 -2.86 -50.76 10.66
C LEU A 444 -3.72 -51.86 10.05
N ASP A 445 -4.84 -51.49 9.42
CA ASP A 445 -5.73 -52.46 8.77
C ASP A 445 -5.02 -53.15 7.59
N VAL A 446 -4.22 -52.40 6.83
CA VAL A 446 -3.41 -52.96 5.74
C VAL A 446 -2.38 -53.98 6.26
N LEU A 447 -1.70 -53.68 7.37
CA LEU A 447 -0.76 -54.63 7.96
C LEU A 447 -1.46 -55.86 8.55
N HIS A 448 -2.66 -55.68 9.11
CA HIS A 448 -3.47 -56.78 9.59
C HIS A 448 -3.88 -57.72 8.45
N GLU A 449 -4.39 -57.16 7.35
CA GLU A 449 -4.76 -57.91 6.14
C GLU A 449 -3.56 -58.63 5.52
N LEU A 450 -2.39 -57.98 5.46
CA LEU A 450 -1.15 -58.63 5.02
C LEU A 450 -0.76 -59.81 5.90
N LEU A 451 -0.87 -59.67 7.23
CA LEU A 451 -0.58 -60.76 8.15
C LEU A 451 -1.56 -61.94 7.97
N LEU A 452 -2.85 -61.67 7.81
CA LEU A 452 -3.85 -62.69 7.54
C LEU A 452 -3.56 -63.40 6.21
N THR A 453 -3.23 -62.64 5.17
CA THR A 453 -2.88 -63.17 3.84
C THR A 453 -1.64 -64.07 3.91
N VAL A 454 -0.59 -63.64 4.59
CA VAL A 454 0.64 -64.42 4.77
C VAL A 454 0.36 -65.73 5.52
N ARG A 455 -0.51 -65.71 6.53
CA ARG A 455 -0.91 -66.93 7.25
C ARG A 455 -1.69 -67.89 6.38
N ALA A 456 -2.66 -67.39 5.61
CA ALA A 456 -3.45 -68.21 4.70
C ALA A 456 -2.57 -68.87 3.61
N LEU A 457 -1.69 -68.09 2.98
CA LEU A 457 -0.70 -68.61 2.03
C LEU A 457 0.24 -69.61 2.69
N GLY A 458 0.66 -69.32 3.92
CA GLY A 458 1.52 -70.18 4.69
C GLY A 458 0.91 -71.54 5.04
N GLU A 459 -0.41 -71.62 5.25
CA GLU A 459 -1.11 -72.91 5.41
C GLU A 459 -1.14 -73.71 4.09
N ILE A 460 -1.38 -73.05 2.96
CA ILE A 460 -1.31 -73.70 1.64
C ILE A 460 0.10 -74.26 1.39
N VAL A 461 1.14 -73.48 1.72
CA VAL A 461 2.53 -73.93 1.63
C VAL A 461 2.81 -75.07 2.61
N ALA A 462 2.24 -75.03 3.82
CA ALA A 462 2.40 -76.10 4.80
C ALA A 462 1.78 -77.42 4.30
N GLU A 463 0.61 -77.39 3.66
CA GLU A 463 -0.05 -78.57 3.08
C GLU A 463 0.78 -79.23 1.96
N GLN A 464 1.54 -78.43 1.21
CA GLN A 464 2.40 -78.89 0.12
C GLN A 464 3.83 -79.19 0.58
N SER A 465 4.17 -78.86 1.82
CA SER A 465 5.50 -79.03 2.38
C SER A 465 5.71 -80.48 2.88
N PRO A 466 6.89 -81.07 2.68
CA PRO A 466 7.26 -82.34 3.32
C PRO A 466 7.40 -82.23 4.85
N ASP A 467 7.47 -81.00 5.39
CA ASP A 467 7.44 -80.71 6.83
C ASP A 467 6.46 -79.55 7.13
N PRO A 468 5.15 -79.84 7.23
CA PRO A 468 4.12 -78.84 7.50
C PRO A 468 4.25 -78.19 8.88
N ALA A 469 4.73 -78.95 9.87
CA ALA A 469 4.83 -78.49 11.26
C ALA A 469 5.83 -77.34 11.41
N ARG A 470 6.96 -77.42 10.69
CA ARG A 470 7.96 -76.34 10.67
C ARG A 470 7.43 -75.06 10.01
N VAL A 471 6.68 -75.18 8.92
CA VAL A 471 6.07 -74.00 8.24
C VAL A 471 5.07 -73.32 9.17
N ARG A 472 4.18 -74.09 9.82
CA ARG A 472 3.22 -73.55 10.80
C ARG A 472 3.90 -72.92 12.01
N ALA A 473 5.00 -73.52 12.50
CA ALA A 473 5.76 -72.97 13.62
C ALA A 473 6.42 -71.61 13.27
N ALA A 474 6.82 -71.40 12.02
CA ALA A 474 7.39 -70.12 11.56
C ALA A 474 6.33 -69.01 11.41
N LEU A 475 5.07 -69.38 11.17
CA LEU A 475 3.93 -68.44 11.02
C LEU A 475 3.21 -68.15 12.34
N ALA A 476 3.49 -68.96 13.37
CA ALA A 476 2.95 -68.76 14.69
C ALA A 476 3.37 -67.39 15.22
N PRO A 477 2.47 -66.65 15.90
CA PRO A 477 2.85 -65.39 16.52
C PRO A 477 4.04 -65.63 17.46
N PRO A 478 5.03 -64.72 17.49
CA PRO A 478 6.14 -64.85 18.41
C PRO A 478 5.58 -64.95 19.82
N ARG A 479 6.00 -66.00 20.56
CA ARG A 479 5.59 -66.19 21.96
C ARG A 479 5.95 -64.90 22.70
N GLY A 480 4.94 -64.15 23.11
CA GLY A 480 5.14 -62.90 23.84
C GLY A 480 6.06 -63.16 25.02
N THR A 481 7.05 -62.29 25.22
CA THR A 481 7.82 -62.24 26.45
C THR A 481 6.83 -62.20 27.62
N PRO A 482 7.00 -63.04 28.66
CA PRO A 482 6.06 -63.10 29.77
C PRO A 482 5.90 -61.69 30.34
N THR A 483 4.66 -61.21 30.33
CA THR A 483 4.29 -59.88 30.80
C THR A 483 4.69 -59.81 32.27
N ARG A 484 5.78 -59.09 32.56
CA ARG A 484 6.20 -58.81 33.92
C ARG A 484 5.05 -58.05 34.58
N SER A 485 4.35 -58.70 35.50
CA SER A 485 3.19 -58.13 36.16
C SER A 485 3.55 -56.76 36.74
N PRO A 486 2.71 -55.73 36.57
CA PRO A 486 3.00 -54.41 37.10
C PRO A 486 3.13 -54.49 38.63
N PRO A 487 4.04 -53.71 39.25
CA PRO A 487 4.20 -53.72 40.70
C PRO A 487 2.87 -53.38 41.38
N ARG A 488 2.46 -54.23 42.33
CA ARG A 488 1.30 -54.04 43.20
C ARG A 488 1.39 -52.65 43.83
N ARG A 489 0.37 -51.81 43.60
CA ARG A 489 0.18 -50.55 44.33
C ARG A 489 0.13 -50.84 45.85
N PRO A 490 0.85 -50.09 46.70
CA PRO A 490 0.67 -50.17 48.13
C PRO A 490 -0.74 -49.67 48.52
N PRO A 491 -1.31 -50.19 49.62
CA PRO A 491 -2.66 -49.85 50.05
C PRO A 491 -2.79 -48.37 50.40
N ARG A 492 -3.91 -47.77 49.98
CA ARG A 492 -4.34 -46.42 50.34
C ARG A 492 -4.56 -46.34 51.86
N THR A 493 -3.83 -45.46 52.52
CA THR A 493 -4.12 -44.98 53.89
C THR A 493 -5.40 -44.14 53.87
N PRO A 494 -6.32 -44.29 54.83
CA PRO A 494 -7.58 -43.54 54.86
C PRO A 494 -7.39 -42.06 55.24
N ASP A 495 -8.37 -41.27 54.80
CA ASP A 495 -8.47 -39.81 54.81
C ASP A 495 -8.10 -39.13 56.13
N ARG A 496 -7.38 -38.00 56.02
CA ARG A 496 -7.22 -37.00 57.09
C ARG A 496 -7.96 -35.73 56.69
N PRO A 497 -8.74 -35.08 57.59
CA PRO A 497 -9.65 -34.00 57.22
C PRO A 497 -8.92 -32.71 56.87
N LEU A 498 -9.51 -31.94 55.95
CA LEU A 498 -9.13 -30.58 55.59
C LEU A 498 -9.34 -29.61 56.78
N PRO A 499 -8.37 -28.74 57.10
CA PRO A 499 -8.63 -27.58 57.95
C PRO A 499 -9.16 -26.40 57.13
N SER A 500 -10.22 -25.82 57.68
CA SER A 500 -10.85 -24.54 57.34
C SER A 500 -9.99 -23.32 57.69
N GLY A 501 -10.20 -22.23 56.95
CA GLY A 501 -9.74 -20.87 57.28
C GLY A 501 -8.98 -20.25 56.10
N ALA A 502 -9.56 -19.42 55.24
CA ALA A 502 -10.04 -18.05 55.47
C ALA A 502 -8.96 -17.14 56.07
N GLU A 503 -8.20 -16.44 55.21
CA GLU A 503 -7.79 -15.07 55.52
C GLU A 503 -7.54 -14.24 54.25
N GLU A 504 -8.30 -13.17 54.20
CA GLU A 504 -8.40 -12.14 53.19
C GLU A 504 -7.32 -11.09 53.45
N THR A 505 -6.41 -10.83 52.50
CA THR A 505 -5.54 -9.64 52.58
C THR A 505 -5.52 -8.85 51.28
N ARG A 506 -6.16 -7.69 51.38
CA ARG A 506 -6.13 -6.55 50.47
C ARG A 506 -4.71 -6.16 50.08
N ARG A 507 -4.49 -5.80 48.80
CA ARG A 507 -3.41 -4.90 48.40
C ARG A 507 -3.94 -3.77 47.51
N PRO A 508 -3.43 -2.54 47.66
CA PRO A 508 -4.06 -1.35 47.11
C PRO A 508 -3.49 -0.93 45.74
N SER A 509 -4.38 -0.30 45.00
CA SER A 509 -4.20 0.52 43.80
C SER A 509 -3.20 1.67 43.99
N ARG A 510 -2.28 1.85 43.05
CA ARG A 510 -1.45 3.05 42.90
C ARG A 510 -1.61 3.64 41.50
N THR A 511 -2.20 4.83 41.46
CA THR A 511 -2.10 5.84 40.40
C THR A 511 -0.72 6.50 40.43
N PRO A 512 -0.30 7.16 39.34
CA PRO A 512 0.25 8.51 39.53
C PRO A 512 -0.27 9.54 38.51
N THR A 513 -0.58 10.71 39.05
CA THR A 513 -0.76 12.01 38.40
C THR A 513 0.57 12.66 38.01
N SER A 514 0.50 13.50 36.96
CA SER A 514 1.18 14.80 36.69
C SER A 514 2.07 15.36 37.82
N THR A 515 3.18 16.09 37.61
CA THR A 515 3.34 17.33 36.81
C THR A 515 4.83 17.77 36.75
N THR A 516 5.19 18.57 35.73
CA THR A 516 6.24 19.65 35.66
C THR A 516 7.73 19.34 35.87
N ARG A 517 8.53 19.56 34.81
CA ARG A 517 9.38 20.75 34.64
C ARG A 517 9.69 20.99 33.17
#